data_AF-E6PZG0-F1
#
_entry.id   AF-E6PZG0-F1
#
_cell.length_a   1.000
_cell.length_b   1.000
_cell.length_c   1.000
_cell.angle_alpha   90.00
_cell.angle_beta   90.00
_cell.angle_gamma   90.00
#
_symmetry.space_group_name_H-M   'P 1'
#
loop_
_entity.id
_entity.type
_entity.pdbx_description
1 polymer ?
#
loop_
_entity_poly.entity_id
_entity_poly.type
_entity_poly.pdbx_seq_one_letter_code
_entity_poly.pdbx_strand_id
1 'polypeptide(L)'
;MADLFQILGTLVLFAAGLDRVLLASMVRSFRVVPPGSFPLAASTGVAHALVPMLSGSFFAALELAAPVLAATVLVDLSIALLGKLSPQFPVISLTIPLKTMLGFALLVGSLALWPRFIEARFSSLLDAAERMISLGGRG
;
A
#
# COMPACT_ATOMS: atom_id res chain seq x y z
N MET A 1 -19.52 1.55 -19.29
CA MET A 1 -18.73 0.79 -18.30
C MET A 1 -17.56 1.61 -17.77
N ALA A 2 -16.70 2.17 -18.64
CA ALA A 2 -15.56 3.00 -18.21
C ALA A 2 -15.96 4.22 -17.34
N ASP A 3 -16.99 4.98 -17.73
CA ASP A 3 -17.44 6.15 -16.97
C ASP A 3 -17.92 5.81 -15.55
N LEU A 4 -18.61 4.68 -15.38
CA LEU A 4 -19.08 4.24 -14.05
C LEU A 4 -17.89 3.94 -13.14
N PHE A 5 -16.88 3.23 -13.65
CA PHE A 5 -15.66 2.93 -12.90
C PHE A 5 -14.86 4.19 -12.58
N GLN A 6 -14.83 5.17 -13.48
CA GLN A 6 -14.16 6.45 -13.23
C GLN A 6 -14.87 7.25 -12.14
N ILE A 7 -16.20 7.35 -12.17
CA ILE A 7 -16.98 8.05 -11.15
C ILE A 7 -16.85 7.34 -9.80
N LEU A 8 -16.96 6.01 -9.77
CA LEU A 8 -16.77 5.20 -8.56
C LEU A 8 -15.36 5.37 -7.98
N GLY A 9 -14.32 5.30 -8.81
CA GLY A 9 -12.94 5.51 -8.37
C GLY A 9 -12.73 6.90 -7.75
N THR A 10 -13.33 7.92 -8.36
CA THR A 10 -13.27 9.30 -7.86
C THR A 10 -14.01 9.46 -6.52
N LEU A 11 -15.22 8.88 -6.41
CA LEU A 11 -16.00 8.87 -5.18
C LEU A 11 -15.27 8.15 -4.05
N VAL A 12 -14.65 7.01 -4.35
CA VAL A 12 -13.83 6.24 -3.41
C VAL A 12 -12.65 7.08 -2.90
N LEU A 13 -11.97 7.79 -3.79
CA LEU A 13 -10.82 8.64 -3.43
C LEU A 13 -11.22 9.74 -2.43
N PHE A 14 -12.35 10.42 -2.68
CA PHE A 14 -12.88 11.44 -1.78
C PHE A 14 -13.46 10.85 -0.49
N ALA A 15 -14.18 9.72 -0.56
CA ALA A 15 -14.76 9.06 0.60
C ALA A 15 -13.68 8.53 1.57
N ALA A 16 -12.55 8.08 1.03
CA ALA A 16 -11.39 7.67 1.83
C ALA A 16 -10.56 8.86 2.37
N GLY A 17 -10.88 10.11 1.98
CA GLY A 17 -10.14 11.30 2.39
C GLY A 17 -8.73 11.40 1.81
N LEU A 18 -8.45 10.65 0.73
CA LEU A 18 -7.12 10.55 0.12
C LEU A 18 -6.68 11.87 -0.52
N ASP A 19 -7.65 12.68 -0.97
CA ASP A 19 -7.46 14.03 -1.48
C ASP A 19 -6.72 14.94 -0.47
N ARG A 20 -7.12 14.89 0.81
CA ARG A 20 -6.50 15.69 1.87
C ARG A 20 -5.10 15.18 2.20
N VAL A 21 -4.93 13.86 2.24
CA VAL A 21 -3.63 13.22 2.50
C VAL A 21 -2.63 13.58 1.40
N LEU A 22 -3.05 13.58 0.14
CA LEU A 22 -2.22 13.97 -1.01
C LEU A 22 -1.77 15.44 -0.94
N LEU A 23 -2.69 16.35 -0.61
CA LEU A 23 -2.34 17.77 -0.48
C LEU A 23 -1.42 18.01 0.72
N ALA A 24 -1.71 17.41 1.88
CA ALA A 24 -0.91 17.53 3.07
C ALA A 24 0.52 16.98 2.86
N SER A 25 0.64 15.84 2.20
CA SER A 25 1.93 15.21 1.89
C SER A 25 2.75 16.08 0.94
N MET A 26 2.13 16.66 -0.10
CA MET A 26 2.77 17.56 -1.06
C MET A 26 3.31 18.83 -0.38
N VAL A 27 2.51 19.47 0.49
CA VAL A 27 2.96 20.63 1.27
C VAL A 27 4.15 20.29 2.17
N ARG A 28 4.14 19.09 2.79
CA ARG A 28 5.24 18.65 3.67
C ARG A 28 6.53 18.39 2.90
N SER A 29 6.46 17.87 1.67
CA SER A 29 7.64 17.70 0.80
C SER A 29 8.40 19.00 0.56
N PHE A 30 7.68 20.10 0.30
CA PHE A 30 8.31 21.41 0.06
C PHE A 30 8.95 22.02 1.30
N ARG A 31 8.54 21.61 2.51
CA ARG A 31 9.21 22.02 3.76
C ARG A 31 10.52 21.27 3.97
N VAL A 32 10.57 20.01 3.58
CA VAL A 32 11.74 19.14 3.77
C VAL A 32 12.81 19.37 2.71
N VAL A 33 12.39 19.63 1.47
CA VAL A 33 13.28 20.01 0.36
C VAL A 33 12.83 21.35 -0.20
N PRO A 34 13.33 22.48 0.35
CA PRO A 34 13.04 23.79 -0.19
C PRO A 34 13.47 23.88 -1.66
N PRO A 35 12.64 24.47 -2.54
CA PRO A 35 13.02 24.72 -3.92
C PRO A 35 14.24 25.65 -3.93
N GLY A 36 15.39 25.14 -4.40
CA GLY A 36 16.66 25.87 -4.48
C GLY A 36 17.81 25.25 -3.67
N SER A 37 17.53 24.37 -2.69
CA SER A 37 18.56 23.58 -2.01
C SER A 37 18.66 22.21 -2.67
N PHE A 38 19.45 22.09 -3.73
CA PHE A 38 19.83 20.79 -4.30
C PHE A 38 21.08 20.30 -3.56
N PRO A 39 21.01 19.27 -2.69
CA PRO A 39 22.20 18.64 -2.18
C PRO A 39 22.74 17.76 -3.31
N LEU A 40 23.57 18.36 -4.14
CA LEU A 40 24.44 17.66 -5.09
C LEU A 40 25.54 16.96 -4.28
N ALA A 41 25.17 15.95 -3.50
CA ALA A 41 26.11 15.04 -2.85
C ALA A 41 25.82 13.64 -3.37
N ALA A 42 26.15 13.42 -4.65
CA ALA A 42 26.31 12.10 -5.22
C ALA A 42 27.54 11.45 -4.56
N SER A 43 27.37 10.90 -3.37
CA SER A 43 28.37 10.07 -2.72
C SER A 43 27.71 8.78 -2.22
N THR A 44 28.54 7.75 -2.06
CA THR A 44 28.22 6.38 -1.66
C THR A 44 27.24 6.22 -0.48
N GLY A 45 26.97 7.28 0.29
CA GLY A 45 25.93 7.31 1.33
C GLY A 45 24.49 7.13 0.83
N VAL A 46 24.17 7.55 -0.40
CA VAL A 46 22.81 7.39 -0.97
C VAL A 46 22.48 5.90 -1.19
N ALA A 47 23.45 5.12 -1.67
CA ALA A 47 23.28 3.67 -1.85
C ALA A 47 23.08 2.94 -0.52
N HIS A 48 23.81 3.34 0.53
CA HIS A 48 23.67 2.77 1.88
C HIS A 48 22.30 3.07 2.52
N ALA A 49 21.66 4.17 2.16
CA ALA A 49 20.32 4.49 2.64
C ALA A 49 19.20 3.86 1.79
N LEU A 50 19.41 3.73 0.48
CA LEU A 50 18.44 3.11 -0.43
C LEU A 50 18.14 1.64 -0.09
N VAL A 51 19.18 0.86 0.23
CA VAL A 51 19.02 -0.58 0.52
C VAL A 51 18.05 -0.86 1.68
N PRO A 52 18.21 -0.26 2.88
CA PRO A 52 17.27 -0.45 3.99
C PRO A 52 15.88 0.15 3.73
N MET A 53 15.77 1.21 2.92
CA MET A 53 14.47 1.76 2.51
C MET A 53 13.71 0.79 1.59
N LEU A 54 14.43 0.17 0.65
CA LEU A 54 13.86 -0.81 -0.26
C LEU A 54 13.43 -2.09 0.48
N SER A 55 14.29 -2.60 1.37
CA SER A 55 13.98 -3.79 2.16
C SER A 55 12.83 -3.54 3.14
N GLY A 56 12.80 -2.38 3.81
CA GLY A 56 11.70 -1.97 4.66
C GLY A 56 10.37 -1.81 3.92
N SER A 57 10.40 -1.37 2.66
CA SER A 57 9.21 -1.29 1.81
C SER A 57 8.73 -2.67 1.37
N PHE A 58 9.64 -3.58 1.03
CA PHE A 58 9.30 -4.96 0.71
C PHE A 58 8.66 -5.70 1.90
N PHE A 59 9.25 -5.57 3.09
CA PHE A 59 8.72 -6.20 4.29
C PHE A 59 7.34 -5.62 4.66
N ALA A 60 7.16 -4.31 4.53
CA ALA A 60 5.87 -3.66 4.75
C ALA A 60 4.79 -4.13 3.76
N ALA A 61 5.14 -4.28 2.48
CA ALA A 61 4.23 -4.81 1.48
C ALA A 61 3.86 -6.27 1.78
N LEU A 62 4.83 -7.07 2.23
CA LEU A 62 4.61 -8.46 2.61
C LEU A 62 3.71 -8.58 3.84
N GLU A 63 3.93 -7.75 4.86
CA GLU A 63 3.10 -7.70 6.08
C GLU A 63 1.66 -7.29 5.76
N LEU A 64 1.48 -6.31 4.86
CA LEU A 64 0.15 -5.94 4.35
C LEU A 64 -0.52 -7.07 3.55
N ALA A 65 0.25 -7.83 2.77
CA ALA A 65 -0.26 -8.95 1.98
C ALA A 65 -0.52 -10.21 2.82
N ALA A 66 0.19 -10.41 3.93
CA ALA A 66 0.10 -11.59 4.78
C ALA A 66 -1.33 -11.95 5.23
N PRO A 67 -2.17 -11.04 5.78
CA PRO A 67 -3.53 -11.37 6.18
C PRO A 67 -4.42 -11.73 4.99
N VAL A 68 -4.22 -11.08 3.84
CA VAL A 68 -4.93 -11.38 2.60
C VAL A 68 -4.58 -12.78 2.10
N LEU A 69 -3.28 -13.08 2.03
CA LEU A 69 -2.78 -14.39 1.63
C LEU A 69 -3.31 -15.50 2.55
N ALA A 70 -3.22 -15.30 3.87
CA ALA A 70 -3.76 -16.23 4.85
C ALA A 70 -5.27 -16.49 4.65
N ALA A 71 -6.06 -15.43 4.47
CA ALA A 71 -7.49 -15.54 4.23
C ALA A 71 -7.80 -16.30 2.93
N THR A 72 -7.09 -16.00 1.84
CA THR A 72 -7.29 -16.70 0.55
C THR A 72 -6.91 -18.17 0.62
N VAL A 73 -5.82 -18.51 1.30
CA VAL A 73 -5.39 -19.91 1.51
C VAL A 73 -6.42 -20.67 2.35
N LEU A 74 -6.96 -20.07 3.41
CA LEU A 74 -8.01 -20.69 4.23
C LEU A 74 -9.29 -20.95 3.44
N VAL A 75 -9.69 -20.01 2.58
CA VAL A 75 -10.86 -20.19 1.70
C VAL A 75 -10.61 -21.29 0.68
N ASP A 76 -9.45 -21.31 0.03
CA ASP A 76 -9.09 -22.35 -0.94
C ASP A 76 -9.05 -23.73 -0.29
N LEU A 77 -8.51 -23.84 0.93
CA LEU A 77 -8.52 -25.08 1.71
C LEU A 77 -9.94 -25.51 2.08
N SER A 78 -10.78 -24.58 2.50
CA SER A 78 -12.18 -24.85 2.86
C SER A 78 -12.98 -25.40 1.68
N ILE A 79 -12.82 -24.78 0.50
CA ILE A 79 -13.45 -25.23 -0.75
C ILE A 79 -12.93 -26.61 -1.15
N ALA A 80 -11.61 -26.84 -1.07
CA ALA A 80 -11.01 -28.12 -1.40
C ALA A 80 -11.50 -29.27 -0.49
N LEU A 81 -11.64 -29.01 0.81
CA LEU A 81 -12.19 -29.97 1.77
C LEU A 81 -13.67 -30.25 1.48
N LEU A 82 -14.46 -29.21 1.19
CA LEU A 82 -15.88 -29.35 0.88
C LEU A 82 -16.10 -30.19 -0.39
N GLY A 83 -15.24 -30.02 -1.40
CA GLY A 83 -15.25 -30.82 -2.62
C GLY A 83 -14.96 -32.30 -2.39
N LYS A 84 -14.15 -32.64 -1.39
CA LYS A 84 -13.89 -34.04 -1.00
C LYS A 84 -15.05 -34.65 -0.20
N LEU A 85 -15.71 -33.87 0.65
CA LEU A 85 -16.77 -34.35 1.55
C LEU A 85 -18.13 -34.49 0.87
N SER A 86 -18.43 -33.65 -0.12
CA SER A 86 -19.71 -33.69 -0.84
C SER A 86 -19.51 -33.62 -2.35
N PRO A 87 -19.42 -34.79 -3.03
CA PRO A 87 -19.26 -34.84 -4.48
C PRO A 87 -20.51 -34.38 -5.26
N GLN A 88 -21.65 -34.22 -4.57
CA GLN A 88 -22.89 -33.70 -5.16
C GLN A 88 -22.95 -32.17 -5.18
N PHE A 89 -22.13 -31.47 -4.38
CA PHE A 89 -22.08 -30.00 -4.37
C PHE A 89 -21.12 -29.49 -5.46
N PRO A 90 -21.55 -28.61 -6.39
CA PRO A 90 -20.69 -28.06 -7.42
C PRO A 90 -19.75 -26.98 -6.85
N VAL A 91 -18.66 -27.43 -6.21
CA VAL A 91 -17.65 -26.57 -5.57
C VAL A 91 -17.05 -25.54 -6.53
N ILE A 92 -16.85 -25.89 -7.80
CA ILE A 92 -16.34 -24.98 -8.84
C ILE A 92 -17.24 -23.74 -9.03
N SER A 93 -18.56 -23.90 -8.91
CA SER A 93 -19.52 -22.80 -9.05
C SER A 93 -19.56 -21.89 -7.82
N LEU A 94 -19.18 -22.40 -6.64
CA LEU A 94 -19.13 -21.64 -5.38
C LEU A 94 -17.82 -20.87 -5.19
N THR A 95 -16.73 -21.33 -5.81
CA THR A 95 -15.41 -20.68 -5.72
C THR A 95 -15.45 -19.22 -6.18
N ILE A 96 -16.11 -18.95 -7.31
CA ILE A 96 -16.16 -17.60 -7.89
C ILE A 96 -16.88 -16.63 -6.94
N PRO A 97 -18.14 -16.89 -6.49
CA PRO A 97 -18.82 -16.03 -5.53
C PRO A 97 -18.04 -15.81 -4.23
N LEU A 98 -17.48 -16.88 -3.63
CA LEU A 98 -16.73 -16.75 -2.38
C LEU A 98 -15.50 -15.87 -2.53
N LYS A 99 -14.69 -16.11 -3.58
CA LYS A 99 -13.50 -15.30 -3.85
C LYS A 99 -13.85 -13.85 -4.15
N THR A 100 -14.95 -13.59 -4.87
CA THR A 100 -15.41 -12.23 -5.15
C THR A 100 -15.83 -11.52 -3.86
N MET A 101 -16.61 -12.15 -2.97
CA MET A 101 -17.01 -11.53 -1.71
C MET A 101 -15.81 -11.27 -0.80
N LEU A 102 -14.88 -12.22 -0.69
CA LEU A 102 -13.63 -12.03 0.05
C LEU A 102 -12.83 -10.87 -0.54
N GLY A 103 -12.68 -10.82 -1.87
CA GLY A 103 -11.98 -9.74 -2.56
C GLY A 103 -12.57 -8.37 -2.27
N PHE A 104 -13.90 -8.24 -2.27
CA PHE A 104 -14.56 -6.98 -1.91
C PHE A 104 -14.38 -6.62 -0.42
N ALA A 105 -14.50 -7.58 0.49
CA ALA A 105 -14.27 -7.35 1.92
C ALA A 105 -12.84 -6.85 2.19
N LEU A 106 -11.86 -7.48 1.53
CA LEU A 106 -10.46 -7.08 1.62
C LEU A 106 -10.20 -5.71 0.98
N LEU A 107 -10.84 -5.41 -0.16
CA LEU A 107 -10.73 -4.12 -0.82
C LEU A 107 -11.23 -2.99 0.09
N VAL A 108 -12.41 -3.16 0.69
CA VAL A 108 -13.00 -2.18 1.61
C VAL A 108 -12.12 -2.01 2.85
N GLY A 109 -11.62 -3.10 3.43
CA GLY A 109 -10.69 -3.05 4.56
C GLY A 109 -9.40 -2.29 4.21
N SER A 110 -8.79 -2.60 3.07
CA SER A 110 -7.57 -1.95 2.57
C SER A 110 -7.77 -0.43 2.39
N LEU A 111 -8.92 -0.04 1.87
CA LEU A 111 -9.29 1.37 1.65
C LEU A 111 -9.34 2.18 2.95
N ALA A 112 -9.79 1.57 4.05
CA ALA A 112 -9.80 2.20 5.37
C ALA A 112 -8.38 2.34 5.98
N LEU A 113 -7.46 1.46 5.60
CA LEU A 113 -6.07 1.44 6.07
C LEU A 113 -5.15 2.38 5.27
N TRP A 114 -5.47 2.63 4.00
CA TRP A 114 -4.64 3.41 3.07
C TRP A 114 -4.27 4.82 3.54
N PRO A 115 -5.18 5.67 4.04
CA PRO A 115 -4.84 7.04 4.43
C PRO A 115 -3.73 7.08 5.49
N ARG A 116 -3.86 6.24 6.53
CA ARG A 116 -2.91 6.14 7.63
C ARG A 116 -1.58 5.54 7.17
N PHE A 117 -1.63 4.53 6.29
CA PHE A 117 -0.45 3.88 5.75
C PHE A 117 0.38 4.85 4.87
N ILE A 118 -0.30 5.58 3.97
CA ILE A 118 0.34 6.56 3.10
C ILE A 118 0.97 7.66 3.93
N GLU A 119 0.24 8.24 4.89
CA GLU A 119 0.76 9.31 5.74
C GLU A 119 2.02 8.88 6.53
N ALA A 120 1.97 7.71 7.18
CA ALA A 120 3.09 7.19 7.96
C ALA A 120 4.34 6.90 7.11
N ARG A 121 4.14 6.35 5.90
CA ARG A 121 5.26 6.06 4.99
C ARG A 121 5.82 7.34 4.40
N PHE A 122 4.97 8.27 3.98
CA PHE A 122 5.42 9.53 3.43
C PHE A 122 6.20 10.36 4.46
N SER A 123 5.75 10.40 5.72
CA SER A 123 6.53 11.03 6.79
C SER A 123 7.89 10.37 6.97
N SER A 124 7.96 9.03 6.97
CA SER A 124 9.24 8.31 7.11
C SER A 124 10.23 8.60 5.97
N LEU A 125 9.73 8.78 4.75
CA LEU A 125 10.56 9.13 3.58
C LEU A 125 11.08 10.57 3.68
N LEU A 126 10.24 11.50 4.14
CA LEU A 126 10.64 12.89 4.36
C LEU A 126 11.67 13.01 5.50
N ASP A 127 11.48 12.29 6.60
CA ASP A 127 12.44 12.26 7.70
C ASP A 127 13.78 11.64 7.24
N ALA A 128 13.75 10.62 6.37
CA ALA A 128 14.95 10.05 5.76
C ALA A 128 15.64 11.05 4.82
N ALA A 129 14.88 11.81 4.03
CA ALA A 129 15.42 12.85 3.16
C ALA A 129 16.09 13.97 3.98
N GLU A 130 15.47 14.43 5.07
CA GLU A 130 16.04 15.44 5.97
C GLU A 130 17.39 14.97 6.58
N ARG A 131 17.47 13.71 6.97
CA ARG A 131 18.72 13.09 7.46
C ARG A 131 19.81 13.07 6.39
N MET A 132 19.48 12.79 5.13
CA MET A 132 20.48 12.81 4.05
C MET A 132 20.98 14.23 3.78
N ILE A 133 20.10 15.22 3.78
CA ILE A 133 20.44 16.63 3.54
C ILE A 133 21.33 17.18 4.66
N SER A 134 20.99 16.88 5.92
CA SER A 134 21.76 17.34 7.09
C SER A 134 23.13 16.67 7.23
N LEU A 135 23.30 15.44 6.72
CA LEU A 135 24.60 14.78 6.63
C LEU A 135 25.45 15.29 5.46
N GLY A 136 24.82 15.67 4.35
CA GLY A 136 25.51 16.27 3.19
C GLY A 136 26.03 17.69 3.42
N GLY A 137 25.48 18.43 4.39
CA GLY A 137 25.92 19.80 4.74
C GLY A 137 27.10 19.89 5.72
N ARG A 138 27.71 18.76 6.13
CA ARG A 138 28.83 18.70 7.08
C ARG A 138 30.17 18.27 6.47
N GLY A 139 30.26 18.22 5.14
CA GLY A 139 31.49 17.95 4.38
C GLY A 139 32.12 19.22 3.85
#